data_AF-A0A2U0SZK1-F1
#
_entry.id   AF-A0A2U0SZK1-F1
#
_cell.length_a   1.000
_cell.length_b   1.000
_cell.length_c   1.000
_cell.angle_alpha   90.00
_cell.angle_beta   90.00
_cell.angle_gamma   90.00
#
_symmetry.space_group_name_H-M   'P 1'
#
loop_
_entity.id
_entity.type
_entity.pdbx_description
1 polymer ?
#
loop_
_entity_poly.entity_id
_entity_poly.type
_entity_poly.pdbx_seq_one_letter_code
_entity_poly.pdbx_strand_id
1 'polypeptide(L)'
;MSALGTLAGAAVSCIWKVAAIVLAAALMLVASSTGTGWWLAAGDRDAARAALVREQGVSAALRASISEQNRAIDGMAKATLAAQERGTAAQAAAAAKGKKYDAALAQIAGARANTCDEAMPAVRLLLEGVR
;
A
#
# COMPACT_ATOMS: atom_id res chain seq x y z
N MET A 1 3.21 -48.09 -81.63
CA MET A 1 2.86 -47.79 -80.23
C MET A 1 1.35 -47.65 -80.15
N SER A 2 0.66 -48.42 -79.31
CA SER A 2 -0.81 -48.40 -79.25
C SER A 2 -1.33 -47.14 -78.59
N ALA A 3 -2.43 -46.59 -79.12
CA ALA A 3 -3.14 -45.41 -78.57
C ALA A 3 -3.49 -45.57 -77.07
N LEU A 4 -3.72 -46.81 -76.63
CA LEU A 4 -3.90 -47.19 -75.23
C LEU A 4 -2.66 -46.94 -74.35
N GLY A 5 -1.44 -47.15 -74.88
CA GLY A 5 -0.19 -46.88 -74.16
C GLY A 5 0.08 -45.38 -74.00
N THR A 6 -0.28 -44.58 -74.99
CA THR A 6 -0.21 -43.10 -74.91
C THR A 6 -1.29 -42.51 -74.00
N LEU A 7 -2.50 -43.06 -73.98
CA LEU A 7 -3.57 -42.65 -73.04
C LEU A 7 -3.23 -43.05 -71.60
N ALA A 8 -2.70 -44.24 -71.39
CA ALA A 8 -2.23 -44.69 -70.08
C ALA A 8 -1.04 -43.84 -69.58
N GLY A 9 -0.08 -43.52 -70.46
CA GLY A 9 1.04 -42.62 -70.13
C GLY A 9 0.60 -41.20 -69.81
N ALA A 10 -0.37 -40.66 -70.57
CA ALA A 10 -0.97 -39.34 -70.30
C ALA A 10 -1.74 -39.31 -68.97
N ALA A 11 -2.52 -40.35 -68.67
CA ALA A 11 -3.26 -40.49 -67.42
C ALA A 11 -2.32 -40.57 -66.20
N VAL A 12 -1.26 -41.38 -66.27
CA VAL A 12 -0.24 -41.49 -65.21
C VAL A 12 0.51 -40.17 -65.02
N SER A 13 0.80 -39.44 -66.11
CA SER A 13 1.45 -38.11 -66.03
C SER A 13 0.58 -37.02 -65.37
N CYS A 14 -0.75 -37.16 -65.44
CA CYS A 14 -1.71 -36.23 -64.84
C CYS A 14 -2.01 -36.54 -63.37
N ILE A 15 -2.05 -37.82 -62.97
CA ILE A 15 -2.31 -38.23 -61.58
C ILE A 15 -1.26 -37.66 -60.62
N TRP A 16 0.03 -37.72 -61.01
CA TRP A 16 1.09 -37.16 -60.16
C TRP A 16 0.97 -35.64 -60.00
N LYS A 17 0.55 -34.91 -61.03
CA LYS A 17 0.31 -33.45 -60.95
C LYS A 17 -0.84 -33.14 -59.99
N VAL A 18 -1.94 -33.89 -60.07
CA VAL A 18 -3.07 -33.72 -59.15
C VAL A 18 -2.64 -34.04 -57.71
N ALA A 19 -1.91 -35.14 -57.49
CA ALA A 19 -1.38 -35.49 -56.18
C ALA A 19 -0.44 -34.41 -55.62
N ALA A 20 0.43 -33.83 -56.46
CA ALA A 20 1.32 -32.76 -56.06
C ALA A 20 0.55 -31.48 -55.68
N ILE A 21 -0.50 -31.11 -56.43
CA ILE A 21 -1.35 -29.96 -56.12
C ILE A 21 -2.08 -30.19 -54.79
N VAL A 22 -2.66 -31.37 -54.58
CA VAL A 22 -3.35 -31.71 -53.33
C VAL A 22 -2.39 -31.66 -52.15
N LEU A 23 -1.19 -32.20 -52.29
CA LEU A 23 -0.15 -32.14 -51.25
C LEU A 23 0.26 -30.69 -50.96
N ALA A 24 0.48 -29.88 -52.00
CA ALA A 24 0.82 -28.46 -51.83
C ALA A 24 -0.29 -27.69 -51.11
N ALA A 25 -1.56 -27.94 -51.46
CA ALA A 25 -2.71 -27.32 -50.80
C ALA A 25 -2.81 -27.74 -49.32
N ALA A 26 -2.61 -29.03 -49.02
CA ALA A 26 -2.60 -29.54 -47.65
C ALA A 26 -1.46 -28.91 -46.82
N LEU A 27 -0.25 -28.83 -47.39
CA LEU A 27 0.90 -28.21 -46.73
C LEU A 27 0.68 -26.71 -46.49
N MET A 28 0.11 -25.99 -47.46
CA MET A 28 -0.25 -24.59 -47.28
C MET A 28 -1.27 -24.40 -46.15
N LEU A 29 -2.28 -25.25 -46.07
CA LEU A 29 -3.31 -25.17 -45.03
C LEU A 29 -2.72 -25.45 -43.63
N VAL A 30 -1.85 -26.45 -43.50
CA VAL A 30 -1.18 -26.75 -42.24
C VAL A 30 -0.23 -25.63 -41.85
N ALA A 31 0.61 -25.14 -42.77
CA ALA A 31 1.55 -24.05 -42.49
C ALA A 31 0.82 -22.76 -42.08
N SER A 32 -0.28 -22.42 -42.76
CA SER A 32 -1.05 -21.22 -42.47
C SER A 32 -1.77 -21.31 -41.12
N SER A 33 -2.40 -22.45 -40.83
CA SER A 33 -3.14 -22.65 -39.56
C SER A 33 -2.21 -22.72 -38.36
N THR A 34 -1.10 -23.46 -38.45
CA THR A 34 -0.09 -23.53 -37.38
C THR A 34 0.63 -22.20 -37.19
N GLY A 35 1.00 -21.51 -38.26
CA GLY A 35 1.63 -20.19 -38.19
C GLY A 35 0.73 -19.15 -37.54
N THR A 36 -0.55 -19.11 -37.93
CA THR A 36 -1.54 -18.20 -37.34
C THR A 36 -1.82 -18.55 -35.88
N GLY A 37 -1.98 -19.83 -35.55
CA GLY A 37 -2.19 -20.29 -34.18
C GLY A 37 -1.01 -19.94 -33.26
N TRP A 38 0.22 -20.11 -33.74
CA TRP A 38 1.42 -19.72 -33.00
C TRP A 38 1.50 -18.21 -32.77
N TRP A 39 1.17 -17.42 -33.80
CA TRP A 39 1.17 -15.96 -33.69
C TRP A 39 0.15 -15.45 -32.67
N LEU A 40 -1.07 -16.00 -32.67
CA LEU A 40 -2.09 -15.67 -31.67
C LEU A 40 -1.65 -16.07 -30.26
N ALA A 41 -1.14 -17.29 -30.09
CA ALA A 41 -0.66 -17.76 -28.80
C ALA A 41 0.52 -16.92 -28.26
N ALA A 42 1.41 -16.46 -29.14
CA ALA A 42 2.48 -15.53 -28.77
C ALA A 42 1.92 -14.17 -28.34
N GLY A 43 0.93 -13.64 -29.07
CA GLY A 43 0.23 -12.41 -28.71
C GLY A 43 -0.43 -12.47 -27.33
N ASP A 44 -1.19 -13.54 -27.06
CA ASP A 44 -1.83 -13.75 -25.75
C ASP A 44 -0.81 -13.88 -24.62
N ARG A 45 0.29 -14.61 -24.88
CA ARG A 45 1.39 -14.74 -23.91
C ARG A 45 2.02 -13.38 -23.60
N ASP A 46 2.27 -12.55 -24.60
CA ASP A 46 2.89 -11.24 -24.42
C ASP A 46 1.95 -10.26 -23.73
N ALA A 47 0.65 -10.29 -24.05
CA ALA A 47 -0.37 -9.52 -23.35
C ALA A 47 -0.47 -9.94 -21.87
N ALA A 48 -0.49 -11.24 -21.59
CA ALA A 48 -0.52 -11.77 -20.22
C ALA A 48 0.74 -11.38 -19.43
N ARG A 49 1.92 -11.41 -20.06
CA ARG A 49 3.18 -10.95 -19.45
C ARG A 49 3.17 -9.47 -19.14
N ALA A 50 2.68 -8.64 -20.06
CA ALA A 50 2.55 -7.21 -19.85
C ALA A 50 1.59 -6.89 -18.70
N ALA A 51 0.45 -7.60 -18.61
CA ALA A 51 -0.48 -7.49 -17.51
C ALA A 51 0.15 -7.91 -16.17
N LEU A 52 0.88 -9.04 -16.16
CA LEU A 52 1.57 -9.52 -14.96
C LEU A 52 2.61 -8.51 -14.44
N VAL A 53 3.42 -7.93 -15.32
CA VAL A 53 4.41 -6.91 -14.93
C VAL A 53 3.73 -5.67 -14.37
N ARG A 54 2.59 -5.26 -14.95
CA ARG A 54 1.79 -4.14 -14.43
C ARG A 54 1.26 -4.42 -13.03
N GLU A 55 0.66 -5.59 -12.80
CA GLU A 55 0.16 -6.00 -11.50
C GLU A 55 1.26 -6.12 -10.45
N GLN A 56 2.43 -6.64 -10.82
CA GLN A 56 3.60 -6.69 -9.95
C GLN A 56 4.07 -5.27 -9.56
N GLY A 57 4.08 -4.33 -10.50
CA GLY A 57 4.41 -2.93 -10.25
C GLY A 57 3.43 -2.26 -9.29
N VAL A 58 2.13 -2.42 -9.52
CA VAL A 58 1.08 -1.91 -8.62
C VAL A 58 1.20 -2.53 -7.23
N SER A 59 1.41 -3.84 -7.16
CA SER A 59 1.59 -4.55 -5.90
C SER A 59 2.84 -4.09 -5.14
N ALA A 60 3.94 -3.80 -5.83
CA ALA A 60 5.15 -3.26 -5.23
C ALA A 60 4.92 -1.85 -4.68
N ALA A 61 4.24 -0.98 -5.44
CA ALA A 61 3.88 0.36 -4.99
C ALA A 61 2.95 0.33 -3.76
N LEU A 62 1.97 -0.58 -3.75
CA LEU A 62 1.07 -0.76 -2.60
C LEU A 62 1.84 -1.21 -1.36
N ARG A 63 2.74 -2.19 -1.48
CA ARG A 63 3.58 -2.63 -0.35
C ARG A 63 4.47 -1.52 0.17
N ALA A 64 5.05 -0.71 -0.72
CA ALA A 64 5.86 0.45 -0.32
C ALA A 64 5.02 1.48 0.44
N SER A 65 3.80 1.78 -0.03
CA SER A 65 2.88 2.69 0.66
C SER A 65 2.46 2.17 2.04
N ILE A 66 2.12 0.89 2.15
CA ILE A 66 1.77 0.27 3.45
C ILE A 66 2.96 0.31 4.41
N SER A 67 4.18 0.02 3.92
CA SER A 67 5.40 0.15 4.72
C SER A 67 5.56 1.57 5.28
N GLU A 68 5.31 2.59 4.47
CA GLU A 68 5.47 3.98 4.91
C GLU A 68 4.39 4.39 5.90
N GLN A 69 3.13 4.00 5.64
CA GLN A 69 2.03 4.22 6.57
C GLN A 69 2.30 3.56 7.92
N ASN A 70 2.80 2.33 7.94
CA ASN A 70 3.14 1.63 9.18
C ASN A 70 4.23 2.37 9.97
N ARG A 71 5.27 2.89 9.29
CA ARG A 71 6.31 3.71 9.96
C ARG A 71 5.73 4.99 10.55
N ALA A 72 4.84 5.66 9.82
CA ALA A 72 4.18 6.87 10.29
C ALA A 72 3.30 6.59 11.53
N ILE A 73 2.55 5.47 11.52
CA ILE A 73 1.72 5.02 12.65
C ILE A 73 2.59 4.71 13.86
N ASP A 74 3.70 3.98 13.69
CA ASP A 74 4.65 3.71 14.78
C ASP A 74 5.24 5.00 15.36
N GLY A 75 5.56 5.97 14.50
CA GLY A 75 6.02 7.30 14.90
C GLY A 75 4.96 8.04 15.72
N MET A 76 3.72 8.05 15.24
CA MET A 76 2.57 8.66 15.94
C MET A 76 2.30 8.00 17.29
N ALA A 77 2.36 6.67 17.37
CA ALA A 77 2.15 5.93 18.61
C ALA A 77 3.20 6.32 19.67
N LYS A 78 4.48 6.36 19.28
CA LYS A 78 5.58 6.80 20.17
C LYS A 78 5.41 8.24 20.62
N ALA A 79 5.08 9.14 19.71
CA ALA A 79 4.84 10.56 20.03
C ALA A 79 3.64 10.73 20.99
N THR A 80 2.58 9.92 20.80
CA THR A 80 1.40 9.92 21.66
C THR A 80 1.73 9.44 23.06
N LEU A 81 2.50 8.37 23.21
CA LEU A 81 2.97 7.90 24.52
C LEU A 81 3.80 8.96 25.23
N ALA A 82 4.77 9.56 24.54
CA ALA A 82 5.58 10.63 25.11
C ALA A 82 4.76 11.87 25.48
N ALA A 83 3.67 12.15 24.77
CA ALA A 83 2.73 13.22 25.12
C ALA A 83 1.89 12.86 26.36
N GLN A 84 1.44 11.62 26.47
CA GLN A 84 0.71 11.12 27.64
C GLN A 84 1.59 11.17 28.90
N GLU A 85 2.84 10.73 28.83
CA GLU A 85 3.79 10.80 29.96
C GLU A 85 4.02 12.24 30.42
N ARG A 86 4.18 13.19 29.48
CA ARG A 86 4.27 14.61 29.83
C ARG A 86 2.97 15.13 30.45
N GLY A 87 1.82 14.69 29.94
CA GLY A 87 0.50 15.05 30.47
C GLY A 87 0.29 14.54 31.90
N THR A 88 0.63 13.29 32.18
CA THR A 88 0.50 12.70 33.53
C THR A 88 1.46 13.36 34.51
N ALA A 89 2.70 13.65 34.08
CA ALA A 89 3.65 14.42 34.88
C ALA A 89 3.14 15.83 35.21
N ALA A 90 2.56 16.53 34.22
CA ALA A 90 1.97 17.85 34.43
C ALA A 90 0.76 17.79 35.38
N GLN A 91 -0.11 16.79 35.26
CA GLN A 91 -1.23 16.58 36.17
C GLN A 91 -0.77 16.30 37.60
N ALA A 92 0.24 15.45 37.78
CA ALA A 92 0.80 15.16 39.09
C ALA A 92 1.42 16.41 39.73
N ALA A 93 2.17 17.21 38.95
CA ALA A 93 2.73 18.47 39.40
C ALA A 93 1.63 19.50 39.76
N ALA A 94 0.57 19.58 38.95
CA ALA A 94 -0.57 20.45 39.22
C ALA A 94 -1.32 20.02 40.49
N ALA A 95 -1.55 18.72 40.70
CA ALA A 95 -2.20 18.20 41.91
C ALA A 95 -1.35 18.46 43.17
N ALA A 96 -0.04 18.27 43.08
CA ALA A 96 0.89 18.57 44.17
C ALA A 96 0.89 20.07 44.52
N LYS A 97 0.91 20.95 43.52
CA LYS A 97 0.78 22.39 43.73
C LYS A 97 -0.58 22.75 44.31
N GLY A 98 -1.67 22.23 43.77
CA GLY A 98 -3.04 22.44 44.27
C GLY A 98 -3.16 22.12 45.76
N LYS A 99 -2.64 20.97 46.20
CA LYS A 99 -2.60 20.62 47.63
C LYS A 99 -1.83 21.62 48.50
N LYS A 100 -0.73 22.19 47.99
CA LYS A 100 0.01 23.25 48.70
C LYS A 100 -0.81 24.53 48.81
N TYR A 101 -1.48 24.94 47.72
CA TYR A 101 -2.39 26.09 47.73
C TYR A 101 -3.55 25.88 48.71
N ASP A 102 -4.20 24.71 48.69
CA ASP A 102 -5.31 24.39 49.59
C ASP A 102 -4.86 24.39 51.06
N ALA A 103 -3.66 23.87 51.36
CA ALA A 103 -3.09 23.92 52.69
C ALA A 103 -2.78 25.36 53.14
N ALA A 104 -2.25 26.20 52.25
CA ALA A 104 -2.01 27.62 52.54
C ALA A 104 -3.33 28.37 52.78
N LEU A 105 -4.38 28.10 51.99
CA LEU A 105 -5.71 28.66 52.20
C LEU A 105 -6.31 28.24 53.55
N ALA A 106 -6.15 26.96 53.93
CA ALA A 106 -6.64 26.46 55.21
C ALA A 106 -5.95 27.14 56.42
N GLN A 107 -4.66 27.47 56.33
CA GLN A 107 -3.95 28.20 57.39
C GLN A 107 -4.48 29.62 57.62
N ILE A 108 -5.17 30.20 56.62
CA ILE A 108 -5.60 31.59 56.62
C ILE A 108 -7.13 31.71 56.74
N ALA A 109 -7.86 30.60 56.63
CA ALA A 109 -9.33 30.55 56.69
C ALA A 109 -9.94 31.12 58.00
N GLY A 110 -9.15 31.20 59.08
CA GLY A 110 -9.55 31.84 60.34
C GLY A 110 -9.12 33.30 60.50
N ALA A 111 -8.34 33.86 59.58
CA ALA A 111 -7.84 35.23 59.67
C ALA A 111 -8.96 36.21 59.27
N ARG A 112 -9.49 36.96 60.25
CA ARG A 112 -10.33 38.14 60.00
C ARG A 112 -9.45 39.38 60.10
N ALA A 113 -9.40 40.13 59.01
CA ALA A 113 -8.76 41.44 58.93
C ALA A 113 -9.84 42.48 58.62
N ASN A 114 -9.89 43.57 59.38
CA ASN A 114 -10.81 44.67 59.16
C ASN A 114 -10.13 45.83 58.40
N THR A 115 -8.81 45.77 58.24
CA THR A 115 -8.00 46.74 57.47
C THR A 115 -6.96 46.03 56.58
N CYS A 116 -6.45 46.73 55.56
CA CYS A 116 -5.44 46.17 54.65
C CYS A 116 -4.12 45.82 55.35
N ASP A 117 -3.76 46.58 56.37
CA ASP A 117 -2.52 46.38 57.15
C ASP A 117 -2.57 45.09 57.97
N GLU A 118 -3.76 44.73 58.46
CA GLU A 118 -4.02 43.46 59.16
C GLU A 118 -4.06 42.25 58.21
N ALA A 119 -4.43 42.45 56.94
CA ALA A 119 -4.50 41.38 55.93
C ALA A 119 -3.14 41.04 55.30
N MET A 120 -2.21 41.99 55.28
CA MET A 120 -0.92 41.87 54.58
C MET A 120 -0.03 40.70 55.04
N PRO A 121 0.08 40.37 56.35
CA PRO A 121 0.85 39.22 56.83
C PRO A 121 0.30 37.89 56.34
N ALA A 122 -1.03 37.76 56.27
CA ALA A 122 -1.71 36.57 55.80
C ALA A 122 -1.52 36.36 54.29
N VAL A 123 -1.58 37.44 53.51
CA VAL A 123 -1.27 37.41 52.07
C VAL A 123 0.20 37.04 51.82
N ARG A 124 1.12 37.53 52.66
CA ARG A 124 2.55 37.19 52.57
C ARG A 124 2.80 35.70 52.81
N LEU A 125 2.16 35.11 53.82
CA LEU A 125 2.19 33.67 54.07
C LEU A 125 1.63 32.86 52.89
N LEU A 126 0.55 33.34 52.27
CA LEU A 126 -0.02 32.73 51.07
C LEU A 126 0.97 32.78 49.90
N LEU A 127 1.64 33.90 49.66
CA LEU A 127 2.64 34.03 48.59
C LEU A 127 3.92 33.21 48.85
N GLU A 128 4.32 33.04 50.11
CA GLU A 128 5.46 32.21 50.50
C GLU A 128 5.17 30.71 50.38
N GLY A 129 3.96 30.25 50.75
CA GLY A 129 3.55 28.85 50.59
C GLY A 129 3.31 28.42 49.13
N VAL A 130 3.23 29.38 48.22
CA VAL A 130 2.93 29.21 46.80
C VAL A 130 4.17 29.20 45.90
N ARG A 131 5.29 29.75 46.37
CA ARG A 131 6.60 29.66 45.69
C ARG A 131 7.16 28.23 45.73
#